data_AF-A0A1Z9Q601-F1
#
_entry.id   AF-A0A1Z9Q601-F1
#
_cell.length_a   1.000
_cell.length_b   1.000
_cell.length_c   1.000
_cell.angle_alpha   90.00
_cell.angle_beta   90.00
_cell.angle_gamma   90.00
#
_symmetry.space_group_name_H-M   'P 1'
#
loop_
_entity.id
_entity.type
_entity.pdbx_description
1 polymer ?
#
loop_
_entity_poly.entity_id
_entity_poly.type
_entity_poly.pdbx_seq_one_letter_code
_entity_poly.pdbx_strand_id
1 'polypeptide(L)'
;MAYKKDKYGLSQKEQLFCQAIAKGENGSSAYKRIWEADSAQANSIHTASHRLLKRAEIKLRISTIQKQIEAGYINKSISQAVKDKELVLSKLRSIINEDIPTPESGVIRSLELLGKTVALFENV
;
A
#
# COMPACT_ATOMS: atom_id res chain seq x y z
N MET A 1 -11.82 36.23 -4.22
CA MET A 1 -12.06 34.80 -4.58
C MET A 1 -11.91 33.95 -3.32
N ALA A 2 -13.01 33.38 -2.80
CA ALA A 2 -12.93 32.47 -1.67
C ALA A 2 -12.34 31.13 -2.14
N TYR A 3 -11.20 30.71 -1.60
CA TYR A 3 -10.63 29.41 -1.89
C TYR A 3 -11.62 28.33 -1.43
N LYS A 4 -12.10 27.51 -2.37
CA LYS A 4 -13.04 26.43 -2.09
C LYS A 4 -12.35 25.43 -1.15
N LYS A 5 -12.76 25.44 0.11
CA LYS A 5 -12.33 24.48 1.13
C LYS A 5 -13.11 23.18 0.95
N ASP A 6 -12.46 22.06 1.22
CA ASP A 6 -13.08 20.75 1.18
C ASP A 6 -14.00 20.52 2.40
N LYS A 7 -14.60 19.32 2.47
CA LYS A 7 -15.41 18.87 3.61
C LYS A 7 -14.67 18.82 4.96
N TYR A 8 -13.35 19.02 4.96
CA TYR A 8 -12.48 19.03 6.13
C TYR A 8 -11.86 20.42 6.39
N GLY A 9 -12.32 21.47 5.71
CA GLY A 9 -11.82 22.84 5.87
C GLY A 9 -10.45 23.11 5.22
N LEU A 10 -9.91 22.15 4.47
CA LEU A 10 -8.62 22.23 3.78
C LEU A 10 -8.80 22.73 2.35
N SER A 11 -7.93 23.65 1.93
CA SER A 11 -7.79 24.05 0.54
C SER A 11 -7.16 22.93 -0.30
N GLN A 12 -7.31 23.02 -1.62
CA GLN A 12 -6.69 22.07 -2.55
C GLN A 12 -5.15 21.98 -2.38
N LYS A 13 -4.47 23.10 -2.16
CA LYS A 13 -3.02 23.12 -1.92
C LYS A 13 -2.65 22.39 -0.62
N GLU A 14 -3.42 22.57 0.43
CA GLU A 14 -3.20 21.87 1.70
C GLU A 14 -3.49 20.36 1.59
N GLN A 15 -4.49 19.97 0.79
CA GLN A 15 -4.72 18.56 0.50
C GLN A 15 -3.53 17.92 -0.23
N LEU A 16 -3.01 18.60 -1.26
CA LEU A 16 -1.82 18.14 -1.99
C LEU A 16 -0.61 18.04 -1.06
N PHE A 17 -0.47 18.98 -0.11
CA PHE A 17 0.59 18.95 0.88
C PHE A 17 0.43 17.74 1.80
N CYS A 18 -0.77 17.49 2.33
CA CYS A 18 -1.04 16.30 3.15
C CYS A 18 -0.71 14.99 2.41
N GLN A 19 -1.04 14.89 1.12
CA GLN A 19 -0.72 13.72 0.31
C GLN A 19 0.80 13.53 0.12
N ALA A 20 1.53 14.62 -0.13
CA ALA A 20 2.98 14.61 -0.27
C ALA A 20 3.68 14.11 1.00
N ILE A 21 3.30 14.66 2.16
CA ILE A 21 3.87 14.26 3.46
C ILE A 21 3.50 12.81 3.80
N ALA A 22 2.26 12.40 3.56
CA ALA A 22 1.84 11.04 3.82
C ALA A 22 2.59 9.99 2.98
N LYS A 23 3.07 10.38 1.79
CA LYS A 23 3.94 9.56 0.92
C LYS A 23 5.42 9.59 1.33
N GLY A 24 5.80 10.38 2.33
CA GLY A 24 7.17 10.48 2.83
C GLY A 24 7.99 11.63 2.24
N GLU A 25 7.39 12.57 1.49
CA GLU A 25 8.10 13.75 1.00
C GLU A 25 8.47 14.70 2.15
N ASN A 26 9.65 15.32 2.10
CA ASN A 26 10.07 16.30 3.08
C ASN A 26 9.16 17.54 3.04
N GLY A 27 8.77 18.05 4.22
CA GLY A 27 7.91 19.22 4.35
C GLY A 27 8.37 20.47 3.62
N SER A 28 9.67 20.78 3.61
CA SER A 28 10.19 21.95 2.90
C SER A 28 10.09 21.78 1.39
N SER A 29 10.42 20.59 0.89
CA SER A 29 10.32 20.25 -0.55
C SER A 29 8.88 20.27 -1.05
N ALA A 30 7.98 19.62 -0.30
CA ALA A 30 6.55 19.60 -0.62
C ALA A 30 5.95 21.01 -0.62
N TYR A 31 6.29 21.83 0.38
CA TYR A 31 5.83 23.22 0.45
C TYR A 31 6.32 24.02 -0.75
N LYS A 32 7.63 23.94 -1.05
CA LYS A 32 8.25 24.64 -2.17
C LYS A 32 7.57 24.31 -3.49
N ARG A 33 7.33 23.02 -3.75
CA ARG A 33 6.70 22.52 -4.97
C ARG A 33 5.23 22.95 -5.13
N ILE A 34 4.45 22.95 -4.05
CA ILE A 34 3.00 23.21 -4.11
C ILE A 34 2.67 24.72 -4.13
N TRP A 35 3.50 25.52 -3.47
CA TRP A 35 3.36 26.97 -3.43
C TRP A 35 4.29 27.71 -4.38
N GLU A 36 5.03 26.99 -5.24
CA GLU A 36 5.95 27.56 -6.25
C GLU A 36 6.92 28.58 -5.62
N ALA A 37 7.42 28.25 -4.42
CA ALA A 37 8.19 29.16 -3.59
C ALA A 37 9.70 29.11 -3.93
N ASP A 38 10.04 29.10 -5.22
CA ASP A 38 11.44 28.92 -5.68
C ASP A 38 12.35 30.09 -5.33
N SER A 39 11.81 31.30 -5.28
CA SER A 39 12.52 32.51 -4.88
C SER A 39 12.58 32.73 -3.36
N ALA A 40 11.90 31.90 -2.57
CA ALA A 40 11.86 32.07 -1.11
C ALA A 40 13.12 31.50 -0.43
N GLN A 41 13.59 32.22 0.59
CA GLN A 41 14.69 31.78 1.45
C GLN A 41 14.35 30.42 2.11
N ALA A 42 15.34 29.52 2.18
CA ALA A 42 15.15 28.17 2.72
C ALA A 42 14.58 28.16 4.15
N ASN A 43 15.04 29.09 5.01
CA ASN A 43 14.51 29.25 6.37
C ASN A 43 13.03 29.65 6.40
N SER A 44 12.59 30.47 5.45
CA SER A 44 11.18 30.87 5.32
C SER A 44 10.31 29.69 4.92
N ILE A 45 10.76 28.90 3.93
CA ILE A 45 10.09 27.66 3.49
C ILE A 45 9.96 26.67 4.64
N HIS A 46 11.06 26.43 5.38
CA HIS A 46 11.06 25.51 6.51
C HIS A 46 10.08 25.97 7.60
N THR A 47 10.09 27.25 7.95
CA THR A 47 9.19 27.81 8.98
C THR A 47 7.73 27.74 8.56
N ALA A 48 7.42 28.06 7.30
CA ALA A 48 6.06 28.01 6.75
C ALA A 48 5.53 26.57 6.70
N SER A 49 6.36 25.65 6.21
CA SER A 49 6.04 24.21 6.19
C SER A 49 5.82 23.65 7.61
N HIS A 50 6.71 23.98 8.54
CA HIS A 50 6.58 23.56 9.93
C HIS A 50 5.30 24.11 10.61
N ARG A 51 4.91 25.34 10.27
CA ARG A 51 3.65 25.94 10.73
C ARG A 51 2.43 25.19 10.19
N LEU A 52 2.44 24.79 8.92
CA LEU A 52 1.37 23.97 8.35
C LEU A 52 1.27 22.61 9.04
N LEU A 53 2.42 21.93 9.25
CA LEU A 53 2.47 20.65 9.95
C LEU A 53 1.98 20.71 11.40
N LYS A 54 1.99 21.89 12.03
CA LYS A 54 1.44 22.08 13.38
C LYS A 54 -0.10 22.15 13.43
N ARG A 55 -0.78 22.43 12.31
CA ARG A 55 -2.24 22.53 12.28
C ARG A 55 -2.91 21.19 12.51
N ALA A 56 -3.90 21.15 13.40
CA ALA A 56 -4.61 19.93 13.78
C ALA A 56 -5.29 19.24 12.58
N GLU A 57 -5.94 20.01 11.72
CA GLU A 57 -6.61 19.52 10.49
C GLU A 57 -5.62 18.79 9.55
N ILE A 58 -4.42 19.38 9.36
CA ILE A 58 -3.37 18.82 8.50
C ILE A 58 -2.81 17.54 9.12
N LYS A 59 -2.51 17.54 10.42
CA LYS A 59 -2.03 16.34 11.14
C LYS A 59 -3.02 15.19 11.03
N LEU A 60 -4.31 15.47 11.28
CA LEU A 60 -5.37 14.47 11.19
C LEU A 60 -5.49 13.93 9.77
N ARG A 61 -5.41 14.80 8.77
CA ARG A 61 -5.49 14.38 7.36
C ARG A 61 -4.30 13.52 6.96
N ILE A 62 -3.08 13.89 7.32
CA ILE A 62 -1.87 13.09 7.06
C ILE A 62 -2.01 11.70 7.70
N SER A 63 -2.38 11.64 8.99
CA SER A 63 -2.57 10.36 9.68
C SER A 63 -3.63 9.49 9.01
N THR A 64 -4.74 10.09 8.57
CA THR A 64 -5.80 9.38 7.85
C THR A 64 -5.29 8.79 6.55
N ILE A 65 -4.54 9.56 5.76
CA ILE A 65 -3.97 9.09 4.49
C ILE A 65 -2.96 7.98 4.74
N GLN A 66 -2.10 8.11 5.75
CA GLN A 66 -1.12 7.07 6.11
C GLN A 66 -1.80 5.75 6.49
N LYS A 67 -2.86 5.80 7.30
CA LYS A 67 -3.67 4.61 7.62
C LYS A 67 -4.31 3.98 6.38
N GLN A 68 -4.78 4.79 5.44
CA GLN A 68 -5.33 4.29 4.18
C GLN A 68 -4.27 3.61 3.31
N ILE A 69 -3.07 4.19 3.24
CA ILE A 69 -1.92 3.62 2.54
C ILE A 69 -1.53 2.27 3.17
N GLU A 70 -1.40 2.22 4.49
CA GLU A 70 -1.07 1.01 5.25
C GLU A 70 -2.11 -0.11 5.04
N ALA A 71 -3.39 0.21 5.17
CA ALA A 71 -4.48 -0.72 4.90
C ALA A 71 -4.44 -1.24 3.44
N GLY A 72 -4.11 -0.36 2.48
CA GLY A 72 -3.92 -0.73 1.09
C GLY A 72 -2.79 -1.75 0.89
N TYR A 73 -1.66 -1.57 1.58
CA TYR A 73 -0.55 -2.53 1.52
C TYR A 73 -0.91 -3.89 2.13
N ILE A 74 -1.60 -3.90 3.27
CA ILE A 74 -2.05 -5.13 3.94
C ILE A 74 -3.04 -5.89 3.03
N ASN A 75 -4.03 -5.20 2.47
CA ASN A 75 -4.99 -5.84 1.58
C ASN A 75 -4.32 -6.40 0.32
N LYS A 76 -3.32 -5.68 -0.22
CA LYS A 76 -2.55 -6.14 -1.37
C LYS A 76 -1.71 -7.38 -1.03
N SER A 77 -1.04 -7.42 0.13
CA SER A 77 -0.23 -8.58 0.52
C SER A 77 -1.08 -9.81 0.78
N ILE A 78 -2.23 -9.67 1.46
CA ILE A 78 -3.18 -10.75 1.68
C ILE A 78 -3.71 -11.27 0.34
N SER A 79 -4.14 -10.36 -0.54
CA SER A 79 -4.67 -10.74 -1.85
C SER A 79 -3.62 -11.47 -2.70
N GLN A 80 -2.35 -11.04 -2.62
CA GLN A 80 -1.26 -11.68 -3.33
C GLN A 80 -0.99 -13.09 -2.77
N ALA A 81 -0.91 -13.23 -1.44
CA ALA A 81 -0.71 -14.53 -0.81
C ALA A 81 -1.84 -15.53 -1.14
N VAL A 82 -3.09 -15.06 -1.16
CA VAL A 82 -4.24 -15.88 -1.58
C VAL A 82 -4.09 -16.30 -3.05
N LYS A 83 -3.76 -15.37 -3.96
CA LYS A 83 -3.57 -15.67 -5.38
C LYS A 83 -2.43 -16.66 -5.61
N ASP A 84 -1.30 -16.49 -4.92
CA ASP A 84 -0.15 -17.39 -5.03
C ASP A 84 -0.52 -18.80 -4.55
N LYS A 85 -1.27 -18.90 -3.45
CA LYS A 85 -1.80 -20.18 -2.96
C LYS A 85 -2.73 -20.85 -3.99
N GLU A 86 -3.70 -20.12 -4.54
CA GLU A 86 -4.61 -20.64 -5.57
C GLU A 86 -3.86 -21.08 -6.84
N LEU A 87 -2.85 -20.31 -7.24
CA LEU A 87 -1.99 -20.65 -8.39
C LEU A 87 -1.21 -21.96 -8.14
N VAL A 88 -0.64 -22.15 -6.95
CA VAL A 88 0.06 -23.39 -6.61
C VAL A 88 -0.92 -24.58 -6.58
N LEU A 89 -2.08 -24.42 -5.94
CA LEU A 89 -3.08 -25.50 -5.84
C LEU A 89 -3.63 -25.90 -7.22
N SER A 90 -3.92 -24.93 -8.09
CA SER A 90 -4.38 -25.19 -9.46
C SER A 90 -3.33 -25.96 -10.27
N LYS A 91 -2.05 -25.57 -10.20
CA LYS A 91 -0.97 -26.30 -10.90
C LYS A 91 -0.80 -27.73 -10.39
N LEU A 92 -0.84 -27.94 -9.07
CA LEU A 92 -0.76 -29.29 -8.48
C LEU A 92 -1.93 -30.18 -8.97
N ARG A 93 -3.13 -29.61 -9.09
CA ARG A 93 -4.29 -30.33 -9.64
C ARG A 93 -4.14 -30.67 -11.12
N SER A 94 -3.63 -29.74 -11.93
CA SER A 94 -3.36 -30.01 -13.36
C SER A 94 -2.32 -31.09 -13.60
N ILE A 95 -1.31 -31.20 -12.72
CA ILE A 95 -0.35 -32.32 -12.77
C ILE A 95 -1.05 -33.67 -12.54
N ILE A 96 -2.00 -33.72 -11.60
CA ILE A 96 -2.75 -34.94 -11.26
C ILE A 96 -3.75 -35.31 -12.35
N ASN A 97 -4.39 -34.32 -12.97
CA ASN A 97 -5.37 -34.53 -14.04
C ASN A 97 -4.73 -34.83 -15.41
N GLU A 98 -3.40 -35.01 -15.46
CA GLU A 98 -2.63 -35.26 -16.69
C GLU A 98 -2.74 -34.15 -17.76
N ASP A 99 -3.21 -32.95 -17.38
CA ASP A 99 -3.20 -31.77 -18.25
C ASP A 99 -1.75 -31.38 -18.65
N ILE A 100 -0.77 -31.83 -17.87
CA ILE A 100 0.65 -31.61 -18.06
C ILE A 100 1.35 -32.98 -18.06
N PRO A 101 2.05 -33.37 -19.14
CA PRO A 101 2.84 -34.60 -19.17
C PRO A 101 3.89 -34.59 -18.05
N THR A 102 3.66 -35.39 -17.01
CA THR A 102 4.48 -35.40 -15.80
C THR A 102 4.82 -36.85 -15.42
N PRO A 103 6.07 -37.18 -15.05
CA PRO A 103 6.41 -38.51 -14.57
C PRO A 103 5.61 -38.90 -13.31
N GLU A 104 5.40 -40.20 -13.10
CA GLU A 104 4.63 -40.75 -11.97
C GLU A 104 5.15 -40.24 -10.60
N SER A 105 6.47 -40.11 -10.44
CA SER A 105 7.08 -39.55 -9.23
C SER A 105 6.66 -38.09 -8.96
N GLY A 106 6.44 -37.30 -10.01
CA GLY A 106 5.92 -35.94 -9.92
C GLY A 106 4.43 -35.88 -9.55
N VAL A 107 3.65 -36.86 -10.01
CA VAL A 107 2.23 -37.02 -9.64
C VAL A 107 2.10 -37.42 -8.17
N ILE A 108 2.86 -38.43 -7.71
CA ILE A 108 2.89 -38.87 -6.32
C ILE A 108 3.28 -37.71 -5.39
N ARG A 109 4.32 -36.95 -5.77
CA ARG A 109 4.75 -35.79 -4.98
C ARG A 109 3.69 -34.69 -4.94
N SER A 110 2.93 -34.49 -6.01
CA SER A 110 1.85 -33.50 -6.06
C SER A 110 0.67 -33.90 -5.17
N LEU A 111 0.31 -35.19 -5.15
CA LEU A 111 -0.71 -35.73 -4.24
C LEU A 111 -0.30 -35.57 -2.76
N GLU A 112 0.96 -35.87 -2.44
CA GLU A 112 1.52 -35.68 -1.09
C GLU A 112 1.45 -34.20 -0.67
N LEU A 113 1.84 -33.28 -1.54
CA LEU A 113 1.78 -31.84 -1.24
C LEU A 113 0.33 -31.37 -1.03
N LEU A 114 -0.62 -31.82 -1.85
CA LEU A 114 -2.04 -31.50 -1.65
C LEU A 114 -2.58 -32.07 -0.33
N GLY A 115 -2.25 -33.32 0.00
CA GLY A 115 -2.67 -33.92 1.27
C GLY A 115 -2.14 -33.16 2.49
N LYS A 116 -0.91 -32.62 2.42
CA LYS A 116 -0.36 -31.74 3.48
C LYS A 116 -1.13 -30.42 3.62
N THR A 117 -1.67 -29.84 2.53
CA THR A 117 -2.44 -28.58 2.62
C THR A 117 -3.75 -28.70 3.40
N VAL A 118 -4.28 -29.91 3.54
CA VAL A 118 -5.51 -30.23 4.28
C VAL A 118 -5.26 -31.03 5.56
N ALA A 119 -3.99 -31.07 6.01
CA ALA A 119 -3.56 -31.82 7.20
C ALA A 119 -3.95 -33.32 7.17
N LEU A 120 -4.02 -33.93 5.98
CA LEU A 120 -4.47 -35.32 5.81
C LEU A 120 -3.59 -36.36 6.53
N PHE A 121 -2.32 -36.01 6.77
CA PHE A 121 -1.29 -36.95 7.25
C PHE A 121 -0.91 -36.76 8.73
N GLU A 122 -1.62 -35.93 9.50
CA GLU A 122 -1.23 -35.62 10.89
C GLU A 122 -1.44 -36.76 11.91
N ASN A 123 -1.96 -37.92 11.51
CA ASN A 123 -2.13 -39.10 12.39
C ASN A 123 -1.77 -40.43 11.69
N VAL A 124 -0.77 -40.43 10.82
CA VAL A 124 -0.25 -41.66 10.17
C VAL A 124 1.01 -42.14 10.87
#